data_AF-D1C3E7-F1
#
_entry.id   AF-D1C3E7-F1
#
_cell.length_a   1.000
_cell.length_b   1.000
_cell.length_c   1.000
_cell.angle_alpha   90.00
_cell.angle_beta   90.00
_cell.angle_gamma   90.00
#
_symmetry.space_group_name_H-M   'P 1'
#
loop_
_entity.id
_entity.type
_entity.pdbx_description
1 polymer ?
#
loop_
_entity_poly.entity_id
_entity_poly.type
_entity_poly.pdbx_seq_one_letter_code
_entity_poly.pdbx_strand_id
1 'polypeptide(L)'
;MDDAPYEDGEPVSWYLVKISDPSNPHMTMISGTPDQAQGVTAVDVGAPTHHTVASVFWEFMNSRGTLYDEAADQYVDDRLWANPFYATGYPITDAYWINTWVTGEYTRVLVQCFERRCLTYTPSNPDGRKVEMGNIGQHYYYWRYGEKPWEAVTDPNG
;
A
#
# COMPACT_ATOMS: atom_id res chain seq x y z
N MET A 1 -6.25 -3.61 16.93
CA MET A 1 -5.30 -2.49 16.93
C MET A 1 -6.12 -1.39 16.29
N ASP A 2 -7.04 -0.83 17.09
CA ASP A 2 -8.23 -0.16 16.55
C ASP A 2 -8.21 1.27 17.13
N ASP A 3 -7.34 2.09 16.57
CA ASP A 3 -7.51 3.54 16.64
C ASP A 3 -8.65 3.93 15.68
N ALA A 4 -9.31 5.06 15.95
CA ALA A 4 -10.40 5.53 15.11
C ALA A 4 -9.92 5.67 13.65
N PRO A 5 -10.73 5.22 12.67
CA PRO A 5 -10.40 5.39 11.26
C PRO A 5 -10.24 6.87 10.93
N TYR A 6 -9.43 7.18 9.91
CA TYR A 6 -9.27 8.55 9.44
C TYR A 6 -10.61 9.18 9.08
N GLU A 7 -10.76 10.48 9.34
CA GLU A 7 -11.87 11.24 8.77
C GLU A 7 -11.61 11.53 7.27
N ASP A 8 -12.69 11.73 6.49
CA ASP A 8 -12.56 12.08 5.07
C ASP A 8 -11.75 13.36 4.89
N GLY A 9 -10.76 13.32 4.00
CA GLY A 9 -9.83 14.42 3.76
C GLY A 9 -8.69 14.57 4.78
N GLU A 10 -8.64 13.75 5.85
CA GLU A 10 -7.57 13.82 6.83
C GLU A 10 -6.21 13.40 6.21
N PRO A 11 -5.10 14.09 6.51
CA PRO A 11 -3.77 13.67 6.08
C PRO A 11 -3.41 12.28 6.61
N VAL A 12 -2.98 11.38 5.72
CA VAL A 12 -2.50 10.05 6.07
C VAL A 12 -1.12 10.16 6.73
N SER A 13 -1.14 10.40 8.03
CA SER A 13 0.02 10.74 8.85
C SER A 13 0.50 9.59 9.75
N TRP A 14 -0.13 8.42 9.73
CA TRP A 14 0.25 7.27 10.56
C TRP A 14 1.49 6.60 9.99
N TYR A 15 2.39 6.22 10.91
CA TYR A 15 3.65 5.56 10.61
C TYR A 15 3.76 4.25 11.37
N LEU A 16 4.20 3.22 10.69
CA LEU A 16 4.51 1.95 11.28
C LEU A 16 6.04 1.84 11.45
N VAL A 17 6.52 1.89 12.70
CA VAL A 17 7.96 1.99 13.04
C VAL A 17 8.44 0.83 13.92
N LYS A 18 9.70 0.43 13.69
CA LYS A 18 10.36 -0.58 14.53
C LYS A 18 10.99 0.14 15.71
N ILE A 19 10.46 -0.06 16.91
CA ILE A 19 11.12 0.42 18.11
C ILE A 19 12.34 -0.47 18.34
N SER A 20 13.51 0.12 18.55
CA SER A 20 14.77 -0.58 18.81
C SER A 20 14.84 -1.15 20.24
N ASP A 21 13.73 -1.68 20.74
CA ASP A 21 13.65 -2.36 22.03
C ASP A 21 13.73 -3.87 21.78
N PRO A 22 14.82 -4.54 22.19
CA PRO A 22 14.97 -5.99 22.03
C PRO A 22 13.89 -6.80 22.74
N SER A 23 13.23 -6.23 23.76
CA SER A 23 12.16 -6.87 24.51
C SER A 23 10.78 -6.71 23.87
N ASN A 24 10.64 -5.78 22.91
CA ASN A 24 9.44 -5.57 22.13
C ASN A 24 9.77 -5.59 20.63
N PRO A 25 9.89 -6.79 20.02
CA PRO A 25 10.19 -6.92 18.60
C PRO A 25 9.01 -6.51 17.70
N HIS A 26 7.89 -6.03 18.27
CA HIS A 26 6.72 -5.65 17.51
C HIS A 26 6.84 -4.22 16.99
N MET A 27 6.42 -4.09 15.73
CA MET A 27 6.27 -2.80 15.08
C MET A 27 5.14 -2.02 15.74
N THR A 28 5.36 -0.74 15.96
CA THR A 28 4.42 0.14 16.65
C THR A 28 3.90 1.19 15.69
N MET A 29 2.60 1.44 15.74
CA MET A 29 1.99 2.57 15.05
C MET A 29 2.25 3.85 15.83
N ILE A 30 2.74 4.89 15.16
CA ILE A 30 2.94 6.22 15.72
C ILE A 30 2.31 7.25 14.80
N SER A 31 1.72 8.29 15.39
CA SER A 31 1.20 9.41 14.60
C SER A 31 2.35 10.32 14.19
N GLY A 32 2.37 10.69 12.91
CA GLY A 32 3.26 11.68 12.35
C GLY A 32 2.62 13.07 12.30
N THR A 33 3.32 13.99 11.65
CA THR A 33 2.80 15.32 11.30
C THR A 33 2.11 15.29 9.94
N PRO A 34 1.15 16.19 9.67
CA PRO A 34 0.50 16.29 8.36
C PRO A 34 1.47 16.43 7.18
N ASP A 35 2.55 17.19 7.32
CA ASP A 35 3.56 17.36 6.25
C ASP A 35 4.22 16.04 5.85
N GLN A 36 4.31 15.10 6.79
CA GLN A 36 4.85 13.77 6.54
C GLN A 36 3.89 12.87 5.76
N ALA A 37 2.62 13.26 5.58
CA ALA A 37 1.67 12.55 4.72
C ALA A 37 1.98 12.70 3.22
N GLN A 38 2.94 13.57 2.85
CA GLN A 38 3.35 13.81 1.46
C GLN A 38 2.17 14.17 0.52
N GLY A 39 1.18 14.89 1.07
CA GLY A 39 -0.04 15.29 0.34
C GLY A 39 -1.08 14.19 0.18
N VAL A 40 -0.84 12.98 0.72
CA VAL A 40 -1.83 11.90 0.70
C VAL A 40 -2.88 12.13 1.78
N THR A 41 -4.14 12.22 1.38
CA THR A 41 -5.30 12.27 2.28
C THR A 41 -6.09 10.97 2.27
N ALA A 42 -6.88 10.74 3.32
CA ALA A 42 -7.87 9.69 3.41
C ALA A 42 -9.13 10.06 2.61
N VAL A 43 -9.78 9.06 2.03
CA VAL A 43 -11.03 9.19 1.27
C VAL A 43 -12.04 8.22 1.86
N ASP A 44 -13.18 8.74 2.35
CA ASP A 44 -14.31 7.89 2.74
C ASP A 44 -15.05 7.40 1.48
N VAL A 45 -14.93 6.10 1.23
CA VAL A 45 -15.57 5.42 0.10
C VAL A 45 -16.89 4.74 0.48
N GLY A 46 -17.37 4.94 1.71
CA GLY A 46 -18.54 4.27 2.26
C GLY A 46 -18.33 2.76 2.43
N ALA A 47 -17.10 2.33 2.75
CA ALA A 47 -16.79 0.91 2.89
C ALA A 47 -17.51 0.29 4.11
N PRO A 48 -18.13 -0.90 3.99
CA PRO A 48 -18.75 -1.59 5.12
C PRO A 48 -17.78 -1.95 6.25
N THR A 49 -16.49 -1.97 5.97
CA THR A 49 -15.40 -2.18 6.93
C THR A 49 -15.05 -0.94 7.74
N HIS A 50 -15.65 0.22 7.41
CA HIS A 50 -15.43 1.51 8.06
C HIS A 50 -13.99 2.04 7.96
N HIS A 51 -13.18 1.51 7.03
CA HIS A 51 -11.88 2.06 6.70
C HIS A 51 -11.95 3.00 5.51
N THR A 52 -11.13 4.04 5.56
CA THR A 52 -10.92 4.96 4.43
C THR A 52 -10.03 4.32 3.38
N VAL A 53 -9.90 4.94 2.20
CA VAL A 53 -8.91 4.60 1.17
C VAL A 53 -7.96 5.78 1.00
N ALA A 54 -6.65 5.55 0.90
CA ALA A 54 -5.74 6.65 0.58
C ALA A 54 -6.06 7.22 -0.80
N SER A 55 -6.10 8.55 -0.93
CA SER A 55 -6.35 9.30 -2.17
C SER A 55 -5.58 8.76 -3.37
N VAL A 56 -4.28 8.49 -3.23
CA VAL A 56 -3.44 7.92 -4.31
C VAL A 56 -3.88 6.51 -4.76
N PHE A 57 -4.41 5.70 -3.84
CA PHE A 57 -4.97 4.39 -4.17
C PHE A 57 -6.36 4.52 -4.77
N TRP A 58 -7.18 5.45 -4.27
CA TRP A 58 -8.48 5.76 -4.84
C TRP A 58 -8.38 6.24 -6.28
N GLU A 59 -7.46 7.16 -6.57
CA GLU A 59 -7.13 7.62 -7.92
C GLU A 59 -6.68 6.46 -8.81
N PHE A 60 -5.79 5.59 -8.30
CA PHE A 60 -5.33 4.41 -9.03
C PHE A 60 -6.47 3.43 -9.35
N MET A 61 -7.36 3.16 -8.39
CA MET A 61 -8.52 2.27 -8.58
C MET A 61 -9.55 2.85 -9.55
N ASN A 62 -9.59 4.18 -9.70
CA ASN A 62 -10.47 4.89 -10.65
C ASN A 62 -9.75 5.30 -11.94
N SER A 63 -8.51 4.87 -12.14
CA SER A 63 -7.71 5.24 -13.31
C SER A 63 -8.34 4.73 -14.60
N ARG A 64 -8.20 5.55 -15.64
CA ARG A 64 -8.62 5.25 -17.01
C ARG A 64 -7.40 5.10 -17.89
N GLY A 65 -7.55 4.34 -18.96
CA GLY A 65 -6.52 4.21 -19.97
C GLY A 65 -7.08 3.64 -21.26
N THR A 66 -6.25 3.67 -22.28
CA THR A 66 -6.60 3.11 -23.58
C THR A 66 -6.66 1.60 -23.49
N LEU A 67 -7.87 1.05 -23.59
CA LEU A 67 -8.13 -0.38 -23.70
C LEU A 67 -8.43 -0.70 -25.18
N TYR A 68 -8.10 -1.91 -25.60
CA TYR A 68 -8.53 -2.42 -26.89
C TYR A 68 -9.87 -3.12 -26.71
N ASP A 69 -10.91 -2.64 -27.39
CA ASP A 69 -12.24 -3.25 -27.42
C ASP A 69 -12.31 -4.21 -28.61
N GLU A 70 -12.29 -5.52 -28.32
CA GLU A 70 -12.38 -6.56 -29.35
C GLU A 70 -13.75 -6.62 -30.05
N ALA A 71 -14.82 -6.14 -29.43
CA ALA A 71 -16.17 -6.16 -30.01
C ALA A 71 -16.39 -4.99 -30.97
N ALA A 72 -15.73 -3.85 -30.72
CA ALA A 72 -15.82 -2.65 -31.55
C ALA A 72 -14.60 -2.45 -32.48
N ASP A 73 -13.59 -3.32 -32.41
CA ASP A 73 -12.31 -3.27 -33.15
C ASP A 73 -11.65 -1.89 -33.10
N GLN A 74 -11.63 -1.28 -31.92
CA GLN A 74 -11.10 0.06 -31.71
C GLN A 74 -10.45 0.21 -30.34
N TYR A 75 -9.51 1.15 -30.25
CA TYR A 75 -8.99 1.62 -28.97
C TYR A 75 -9.99 2.58 -28.33
N VAL A 76 -10.44 2.27 -27.12
CA VAL A 76 -11.34 3.10 -26.33
C VAL A 76 -10.63 3.60 -25.09
N ASP A 77 -10.85 4.86 -24.72
CA ASP A 77 -10.45 5.35 -23.40
C ASP A 77 -11.54 4.95 -22.40
N ASP A 78 -11.24 3.95 -21.57
CA ASP A 78 -12.18 3.43 -20.58
C ASP A 78 -11.48 3.18 -19.24
N ARG A 79 -12.25 2.85 -18.20
CA ARG A 79 -11.73 2.51 -16.88
C ARG A 79 -10.87 1.25 -17.00
N LEU A 80 -9.65 1.32 -16.47
CA LEU A 80 -8.78 0.14 -16.36
C LEU A 80 -9.42 -0.95 -15.48
N TRP A 81 -10.38 -0.56 -14.64
CA TRP A 81 -11.11 -1.43 -13.73
C TRP A 81 -12.62 -1.22 -13.90
N ALA A 82 -13.35 -2.25 -14.33
CA ALA A 82 -14.81 -2.19 -14.49
C ALA A 82 -15.55 -1.87 -13.17
N ASN A 83 -14.96 -2.28 -12.03
CA ASN A 83 -15.38 -1.88 -10.70
C ASN A 83 -14.13 -1.72 -9.81
N PRO A 84 -13.94 -0.56 -9.14
CA PRO A 84 -12.78 -0.26 -8.30
C PRO A 84 -12.46 -1.37 -7.29
N PHE A 85 -13.49 -1.99 -6.70
CA PHE A 85 -13.34 -3.03 -5.67
C PHE A 85 -13.30 -4.45 -6.23
N TYR A 86 -13.54 -4.66 -7.54
CA TYR A 86 -13.49 -5.99 -8.11
C TYR A 86 -12.09 -6.60 -8.02
N ALA A 87 -11.05 -5.78 -8.20
CA ALA A 87 -9.66 -6.23 -8.18
C ALA A 87 -9.04 -6.30 -6.77
N THR A 88 -9.47 -5.44 -5.84
CA THR A 88 -8.86 -5.29 -4.50
C THR A 88 -9.76 -5.74 -3.35
N GLY A 89 -11.09 -5.67 -3.49
CA GLY A 89 -12.04 -5.73 -2.37
C GLY A 89 -12.04 -4.45 -1.52
N TYR A 90 -12.83 -4.45 -0.44
CA TYR A 90 -12.92 -3.31 0.48
C TYR A 90 -11.63 -3.14 1.30
N PRO A 91 -11.30 -1.90 1.73
CA PRO A 91 -10.16 -1.67 2.63
C PRO A 91 -10.39 -2.40 3.96
N ILE A 92 -9.37 -3.09 4.48
CA ILE A 92 -9.41 -3.76 5.79
C ILE A 92 -8.42 -3.13 6.79
N THR A 93 -7.69 -2.11 6.35
CA THR A 93 -6.87 -1.22 7.17
C THR A 93 -7.03 0.19 6.64
N ASP A 94 -6.83 1.19 7.48
CA ASP A 94 -6.44 2.51 7.01
C ASP A 94 -5.01 2.46 6.44
N ALA A 95 -4.65 3.48 5.66
CA ALA A 95 -3.34 3.56 5.05
C ALA A 95 -2.29 4.06 6.05
N TYR A 96 -1.06 3.58 5.93
CA TYR A 96 0.04 3.97 6.81
C TYR A 96 1.38 3.96 6.07
N TRP A 97 2.30 4.79 6.54
CA TRP A 97 3.65 4.90 5.99
C TRP A 97 4.61 3.93 6.67
N ILE A 98 5.46 3.30 5.87
CA ILE A 98 6.59 2.49 6.32
C ILE A 98 7.88 3.00 5.67
N ASN A 99 9.02 2.72 6.29
CA ASN A 99 10.30 2.80 5.60
C ASN A 99 10.83 1.38 5.40
N THR A 100 11.08 0.99 4.15
CA THR A 100 11.51 -0.35 3.78
C THR A 100 12.52 -0.30 2.63
N TRP A 101 13.22 -1.40 2.38
CA TRP A 101 14.13 -1.50 1.25
C TRP A 101 13.35 -1.77 -0.04
N VAL A 102 13.48 -0.90 -1.02
CA VAL A 102 12.95 -1.04 -2.38
C VAL A 102 14.14 -1.00 -3.33
N THR A 103 14.38 -2.07 -4.09
CA THR A 103 15.51 -2.15 -5.05
C THR A 103 16.87 -1.82 -4.43
N GLY A 104 17.07 -2.12 -3.14
CA GLY A 104 18.32 -1.84 -2.44
C GLY A 104 18.47 -0.40 -1.91
N GLU A 105 17.41 0.42 -1.96
CA GLU A 105 17.37 1.74 -1.35
C GLU A 105 16.33 1.80 -0.22
N TYR A 106 16.70 2.38 0.91
CA TYR A 106 15.78 2.58 2.03
C TYR A 106 14.79 3.68 1.70
N THR A 107 13.55 3.29 1.41
CA THR A 107 12.53 4.11 0.77
C THR A 107 11.28 4.19 1.64
N ARG A 108 10.66 5.37 1.66
CA ARG A 108 9.35 5.56 2.27
C ARG A 108 8.25 5.09 1.33
N VAL A 109 7.40 4.19 1.82
CA VAL A 109 6.32 3.56 1.07
C VAL A 109 5.03 3.67 1.87
N LEU A 110 3.96 4.09 1.22
CA LEU A 110 2.62 4.03 1.80
C LEU A 110 2.05 2.64 1.54
N VAL A 111 1.41 2.04 2.54
CA VAL A 111 0.81 0.71 2.48
C VAL A 111 -0.65 0.79 2.90
N GLN A 112 -1.51 0.08 2.18
CA GLN A 112 -2.88 -0.16 2.62
C GLN A 112 -3.31 -1.57 2.22
N CYS A 113 -3.97 -2.29 3.12
CA CYS A 113 -4.48 -3.62 2.84
C CYS A 113 -5.99 -3.61 2.57
N PHE A 114 -6.38 -4.37 1.56
CA PHE A 114 -7.75 -4.63 1.14
C PHE A 114 -8.00 -6.14 1.21
N GLU A 115 -9.26 -6.56 1.11
CA GLU A 115 -9.66 -7.98 1.23
C GLU A 115 -8.86 -8.94 0.33
N ARG A 116 -8.45 -8.50 -0.87
CA ARG A 116 -7.79 -9.35 -1.88
C ARG A 116 -6.34 -8.99 -2.15
N ARG A 117 -5.92 -7.76 -1.86
CA ARG A 117 -4.56 -7.25 -2.15
C ARG A 117 -4.17 -6.19 -1.14
N CYS A 118 -2.89 -6.05 -0.85
CA CYS A 118 -2.37 -4.80 -0.32
C CYS A 118 -1.80 -3.98 -1.48
N LEU A 119 -1.99 -2.67 -1.44
CA LEU A 119 -1.42 -1.72 -2.38
C LEU A 119 -0.26 -0.99 -1.72
N THR A 120 0.76 -0.70 -2.51
CA THR A 120 1.91 0.11 -2.09
C THR A 120 2.06 1.33 -2.98
N TYR A 121 2.34 2.49 -2.39
CA TYR A 121 2.63 3.72 -3.11
C TYR A 121 4.03 4.23 -2.77
N THR A 122 4.86 4.37 -3.80
CA THR A 122 6.23 4.87 -3.73
C THR A 122 6.32 6.17 -4.55
N PRO A 123 6.25 7.34 -3.90
CA PRO A 123 6.22 8.63 -4.60
C PRO A 123 7.46 8.92 -5.44
N SER A 124 8.61 8.31 -5.11
CA SER A 124 9.86 8.43 -5.87
C SER A 124 9.87 7.62 -7.18
N ASN A 125 8.92 6.71 -7.40
CA ASN A 125 8.81 5.96 -8.64
C ASN A 125 8.38 6.87 -9.81
N PRO A 126 8.73 6.54 -11.06
CA PRO A 126 8.25 7.25 -12.24
C PRO A 126 6.72 7.28 -12.33
N ASP A 127 6.17 8.35 -12.92
CA ASP A 127 4.73 8.49 -13.15
C ASP A 127 4.16 7.28 -13.89
N GLY A 128 2.96 6.84 -13.47
CA GLY A 128 2.34 5.60 -13.94
C GLY A 128 2.87 4.31 -13.30
N ARG A 129 3.93 4.36 -12.48
CA ARG A 129 4.49 3.22 -11.72
C ARG A 129 4.60 3.48 -10.21
N LYS A 130 3.88 4.48 -9.72
CA LYS A 130 3.91 4.85 -8.30
C LYS A 130 3.09 3.92 -7.41
N VAL A 131 2.03 3.32 -7.95
CA VAL A 131 1.18 2.35 -7.23
C VAL A 131 1.44 0.95 -7.75
N GLU A 132 1.69 0.02 -6.84
CA GLU A 132 1.93 -1.38 -7.17
C GLU A 132 0.91 -2.28 -6.47
N MET A 133 0.33 -3.20 -7.24
CA MET A 133 -0.64 -4.20 -6.78
C MET A 133 0.06 -5.51 -6.41
N GLY A 134 1.13 -5.45 -5.62
CA GLY A 134 1.66 -6.59 -4.88
C GLY A 134 3.08 -7.06 -5.24
N ASN A 135 3.97 -6.91 -4.26
CA ASN A 135 4.84 -7.99 -3.81
C ASN A 135 4.93 -8.04 -2.26
N ILE A 136 3.81 -7.71 -1.59
CA ILE A 136 3.74 -7.58 -0.12
C ILE A 136 4.08 -8.89 0.60
N GLY A 137 3.75 -10.07 0.06
CA GLY A 137 3.99 -11.34 0.77
C GLY A 137 5.46 -11.56 1.16
N GLN A 138 6.40 -11.22 0.27
CA GLN A 138 7.83 -11.36 0.52
C GLN A 138 8.38 -10.28 1.47
N HIS A 139 7.95 -9.03 1.30
CA HIS A 139 8.35 -7.92 2.17
C HIS A 139 7.72 -8.02 3.57
N TYR A 140 6.47 -8.48 3.67
CA TYR A 140 5.78 -8.77 4.93
C TYR A 140 6.47 -9.90 5.68
N TYR A 141 6.83 -10.99 4.99
CA TYR A 141 7.57 -12.09 5.59
C TYR A 141 8.92 -11.62 6.14
N TYR A 142 9.69 -10.88 5.34
CA TYR A 142 10.95 -10.28 5.80
C TYR A 142 10.76 -9.27 6.95
N TRP A 143 9.73 -8.42 6.88
CA TRP A 143 9.41 -7.45 7.93
C TRP A 143 8.97 -8.11 9.24
N ARG A 144 8.20 -9.21 9.16
CA ARG A 144 7.65 -9.92 10.32
C ARG A 144 8.66 -10.85 10.97
N TYR A 145 9.49 -11.54 10.18
CA TYR A 145 10.38 -12.60 10.65
C TYR A 145 11.87 -12.27 10.52
N GLY A 146 12.24 -11.21 9.80
CA GLY A 146 13.64 -10.83 9.57
C GLY A 146 14.37 -11.69 8.54
N GLU A 147 13.69 -12.65 7.91
CA GLU A 147 14.27 -13.63 7.00
C GLU A 147 13.87 -13.37 5.55
N LYS A 148 14.82 -13.47 4.62
CA LYS A 148 14.55 -13.42 3.19
C LYS A 148 14.49 -14.86 2.66
N PRO A 149 13.31 -15.41 2.34
CA PRO A 149 13.17 -16.83 1.98
C PRO A 149 13.83 -17.23 0.65
N TRP A 150 14.43 -16.28 -0.09
CA TRP A 150 15.19 -16.52 -1.32
C TRP A 150 16.71 -16.32 -1.17
N GLU A 151 17.19 -15.87 -0.01
CA GLU A 151 18.60 -16.08 0.32
C GLU A 151 18.72 -17.58 0.58
N ALA A 152 19.32 -18.31 -0.35
CA ALA A 152 19.63 -19.72 -0.15
C ALA A 152 20.37 -19.81 1.19
N VAL A 153 19.96 -20.75 2.05
CA VAL A 153 20.78 -21.15 3.19
C VAL A 153 22.11 -21.62 2.58
N THR A 154 23.11 -20.74 2.56
CA THR A 154 24.48 -21.18 2.36
C THR A 154 24.82 -21.90 3.64
N ASP A 155 24.60 -23.20 3.65
CA ASP A 155 25.09 -24.07 4.71
C ASP A 155 26.60 -23.79 4.86
N PRO A 156 27.09 -23.35 6.03
CA PRO A 156 28.52 -23.25 6.25
C PRO A 156 29.22 -24.63 6.26
N ASN A 157 28.48 -25.74 6.18
CA ASN A 157 28.95 -27.11 6.32
C ASN A 157 28.58 -28.09 5.18
N GLY A 158 28.09 -27.62 4.03
CA GLY A 158 28.01 -28.42 2.79
C GLY A 158 26.71 -29.15 2.52
#